data_AF-X1JTJ9-F1
#
_entry.id   AF-X1JTJ9-F1
#
_cell.length_a   1.000
_cell.length_b   1.000
_cell.length_c   1.000
_cell.angle_alpha   90.00
_cell.angle_beta   90.00
_cell.angle_gamma   90.00
#
_symmetry.space_group_name_H-M   'P 1'
#
loop_
_entity.id
_entity.type
_entity.pdbx_description
1 polymer ?
#
loop_
_entity_poly.entity_id
_entity_poly.type
_entity_poly.pdbx_seq_one_letter_code
_entity_poly.pdbx_strand_id
1 'polypeptide(L)' 'CIRGLRIPVATVVGMVADGMSEKEILKAFPDLEPEDIRQALHYAAEAVREREIPLVSAS' A
#
# COMPACT_ATOMS: atom_id res chain seq x y z
N CYS A 1 3.42 -6.96 -6.38
CA CYS A 1 3.73 -5.90 -7.36
C CYS A 1 2.42 -5.46 -8.02
N ILE A 2 2.26 -4.18 -8.33
CA ILE A 2 1.01 -3.62 -8.90
C ILE A 2 0.93 -3.94 -10.40
N ARG A 3 -0.07 -4.73 -10.83
CA ARG A 3 -0.47 -4.95 -12.24
C ARG A 3 0.68 -5.12 -13.26
N GLY A 4 1.76 -5.82 -12.89
CA GLY A 4 2.93 -6.03 -13.76
C GLY A 4 3.99 -4.90 -13.74
N LEU A 5 3.72 -3.80 -13.04
CA LEU A 5 4.71 -2.79 -12.70
C LEU A 5 5.69 -3.35 -11.67
N ARG A 6 6.95 -2.91 -11.71
CA ARG A 6 7.97 -3.24 -10.68
C ARG A 6 7.81 -2.43 -9.40
N ILE A 7 6.60 -1.94 -9.13
CA ILE A 7 6.24 -1.14 -7.95
C ILE A 7 5.63 -2.09 -6.89
N PRO A 8 6.26 -2.25 -5.72
CA PRO A 8 5.71 -3.02 -4.61
C PRO A 8 4.46 -2.35 -4.01
N VAL A 9 3.52 -3.15 -3.53
CA VAL A 9 2.35 -2.64 -2.79
C VAL A 9 2.78 -1.88 -1.55
N ALA A 10 3.80 -2.38 -0.84
CA ALA A 10 4.37 -1.74 0.34
C ALA A 10 4.88 -0.32 0.07
N THR A 11 5.38 -0.03 -1.14
CA THR A 11 5.84 1.32 -1.49
C THR A 11 4.68 2.30 -1.52
N VAL A 12 3.55 1.92 -2.14
CA VAL A 12 2.35 2.77 -2.16
C VAL A 12 1.77 2.95 -0.76
N VAL A 13 1.71 1.87 0.03
CA VAL A 13 1.24 1.97 1.43
C VAL A 13 2.15 2.88 2.25
N GLY A 14 3.47 2.80 2.08
CA GLY A 14 4.44 3.66 2.76
C GLY A 14 4.22 5.14 2.43
N MET A 15 4.10 5.48 1.14
CA MET A 15 3.84 6.87 0.73
C MET A 15 2.53 7.44 1.29
N VAL A 16 1.47 6.62 1.32
CA VAL A 16 0.20 7.01 1.95
C VAL A 16 0.39 7.21 3.46
N ALA A 17 1.15 6.35 4.12
CA ALA A 17 1.46 6.48 5.55
C ALA A 17 2.31 7.72 5.87
N ASP A 18 3.20 8.12 4.96
CA ASP A 18 3.96 9.38 5.02
C ASP A 18 3.09 10.63 4.73
N GLY A 19 1.79 10.45 4.46
CA GLY A 19 0.84 11.55 4.26
C GLY A 19 0.81 12.12 2.84
N MET A 20 1.44 11.45 1.87
CA MET A 20 1.36 11.89 0.47
C MET A 20 -0.07 11.79 -0.06
N SER A 21 -0.51 12.81 -0.79
CA SER A 21 -1.79 12.77 -1.49
C SER A 21 -1.73 11.85 -2.71
N GLU A 22 -2.89 11.33 -3.14
CA GLU A 22 -3.01 10.50 -4.34
C GLU A 22 -2.37 11.18 -5.56
N LYS A 23 -2.54 12.50 -5.71
CA LYS A 23 -1.95 13.30 -6.80
C LYS A 23 -0.43 13.34 -6.75
N GLU A 24 0.18 13.37 -5.57
CA GLU A 24 1.64 13.37 -5.42
C GLU A 24 2.21 11.98 -5.73
N ILE A 25 1.52 10.92 -5.31
CA ILE A 25 1.89 9.54 -5.61
C ILE A 25 1.87 9.29 -7.13
N LEU A 26 0.81 9.73 -7.82
CA LEU A 26 0.70 9.62 -9.28
C LEU A 26 1.75 10.47 -10.02
N LYS A 27 2.19 11.60 -9.44
CA LYS A 27 3.31 12.37 -9.99
C LYS A 27 4.64 11.66 -9.84
N ALA A 28 4.86 10.97 -8.71
CA ALA A 28 6.07 10.19 -8.46
C ALA A 28 6.13 8.93 -9.33
N PHE A 29 4.98 8.33 -9.62
CA PHE A 29 4.83 7.14 -10.46
C PHE A 29 3.77 7.36 -11.55
N PRO A 30 4.16 7.96 -12.69
CA PRO A 30 3.22 8.30 -13.77
C PRO A 30 2.50 7.10 -14.40
N ASP A 31 3.08 5.90 -14.27
CA ASP A 31 2.48 4.65 -14.76
C ASP A 31 1.40 4.08 -13.83
N LEU A 32 1.24 4.63 -12.61
CA LEU A 32 0.16 4.25 -11.72
C LEU A 32 -1.15 4.92 -12.13
N GLU A 33 -2.24 4.18 -11.96
CA GLU A 33 -3.58 4.73 -12.05
C GLU A 33 -4.17 4.93 -10.64
N PRO A 34 -5.14 5.84 -10.45
CA PRO A 34 -5.80 6.03 -9.16
C PRO A 34 -6.39 4.72 -8.59
N GLU A 35 -6.85 3.83 -9.47
CA GLU A 35 -7.39 2.52 -9.08
C GLU A 35 -6.32 1.59 -8.49
N ASP A 36 -5.10 1.65 -9.01
CA ASP A 36 -3.98 0.85 -8.52
C ASP A 36 -3.65 1.20 -7.05
N ILE A 37 -3.78 2.48 -6.65
CA ILE A 37 -3.57 2.94 -5.28
C ILE A 37 -4.64 2.36 -4.34
N ARG A 38 -5.91 2.43 -4.75
CA ARG A 38 -7.02 1.84 -3.97
C ARG A 38 -6.87 0.33 -3.83
N GLN A 39 -6.54 -0.37 -4.91
CA GLN A 39 -6.33 -1.81 -4.88
C GLN A 39 -5.13 -2.20 -4.01
N ALA A 40 -4.04 -1.43 -4.04
CA ALA A 40 -2.89 -1.64 -3.17
C ALA A 40 -3.26 -1.53 -1.68
N LEU A 41 -4.06 -0.52 -1.32
CA LEU A 41 -4.54 -0.34 0.05
C LEU A 41 -5.50 -1.45 0.48
N HIS A 42 -6.44 -1.84 -0.38
CA HIS A 42 -7.33 -2.98 -0.11
C HIS A 42 -6.55 -4.28 0.07
N TYR A 43 -5.60 -4.56 -0.81
CA TYR A 43 -4.74 -5.73 -0.69
C TYR A 43 -3.98 -5.72 0.65
N ALA A 44 -3.41 -4.57 1.04
CA ALA A 44 -2.71 -4.44 2.31
C ALA A 44 -3.64 -4.68 3.51
N ALA A 45 -4.85 -4.13 3.48
CA ALA A 45 -5.86 -4.33 4.51
C ALA A 45 -6.27 -5.82 4.64
N GLU A 46 -6.49 -6.51 3.53
CA GLU A 46 -6.82 -7.94 3.55
C GLU A 46 -5.62 -8.80 4.01
N ALA A 47 -4.40 -8.44 3.59
CA ALA A 47 -3.19 -9.16 3.99
C ALA A 47 -2.91 -9.09 5.51
N VAL A 48 -3.31 -8.00 6.17
CA VAL A 48 -3.22 -7.89 7.64
C VAL A 48 -4.45 -8.45 8.34
N ARG A 49 -5.63 -8.51 7.69
CA ARG A 49 -6.85 -9.11 8.26
C ARG A 49 -6.65 -10.59 8.59
N GLU A 50 -5.93 -11.32 7.74
CA GLU A 50 -5.68 -12.75 7.94
C GLU A 50 -4.54 -13.04 8.93
N ARG A 51 -3.79 -11.99 9.32
CA ARG A 51 -2.76 -12.05 10.35
C ARG A 51 -3.24 -11.30 11.58
N GLU A 52 -4.08 -11.95 12.39
CA GLU A 52 -4.10 -11.67 13.82
C GLU A 52 -2.70 -11.97 14.35
N ILE A 53 -1.80 -10.99 14.31
CA ILE A 53 -0.51 -11.09 14.97
C ILE A 53 -0.85 -11.27 16.44
N PRO A 54 -0.52 -12.40 17.09
CA PRO A 54 -0.72 -12.53 18.52
C PRO A 54 0.01 -11.35 19.13
N LEU A 55 -0.73 -10.51 19.87
CA LEU A 55 -0.10 -9.47 20.68
C LEU A 55 0.82 -10.22 21.63
N VAL A 56 2.11 -10.28 21.32
CA VAL A 56 3.11 -10.79 22.26
C VAL A 56 3.14 -9.74 23.34
N SER A 57 2.37 -9.96 24.39
CA SER A 57 2.48 -9.21 25.64
C SER A 57 3.93 -9.35 26.09
N ALA A 58 4.70 -8.27 25.94
CA ALA A 58 6.00 -8.17 26.57
C ALA A 58 5.78 -8.35 28.09
N SER A 59 6.42 -9.37 28.65
CA SER A 59 6.47 -9.62 30.09
C SER A 59 7.45 -8.67 30.77
#